data_AF-A0A7V6M3X9-F1
#
_entry.id   AF-A0A7V6M3X9-F1
#
_cell.length_a   1.000
_cell.length_b   1.000
_cell.length_c   1.000
_cell.angle_alpha   90.00
_cell.angle_beta   90.00
_cell.angle_gamma   90.00
#
_symmetry.space_group_name_H-M   'P 1'
#
loop_
_entity.id
_entity.type
_entity.pdbx_description
1 polymer ?
#
loop_
_entity_poly.entity_id
_entity_poly.type
_entity_poly.pdbx_seq_one_letter_code
_entity_poly.pdbx_strand_id
1 'polypeptide(L)'
;MKTIYFVNNYSGVHVPGLKNSVYVLREELNSDGIVLEEQDFAINKLNNMKNYAAVFDICARCKTYAGEIFAQGNTPVMIAGDHSIGMASVAATAANYNNLGLVWVDAHADINTDTTSVTGNIHGMPIASLLGLGSQELTAISGDQPCLKPENILYLGLRDLDPAETDFLQDLSIKAYYYDEIKTRGLNAVLSEIETSWQIEDIHLSFDFDSMDPRIMPGVSVPVPGGFTEDDALTILNFFNNNFQCRSFDFVEYNRTNDIADQSLQICLKLIKSILDD
;
A
#
# COMPACT_ATOMS: atom_id res chain seq x y z
N MET A 1 -0.91 -18.97 9.92
CA MET A 1 -1.50 -19.28 8.60
C MET A 1 -1.84 -17.95 7.94
N LYS A 2 -1.58 -17.80 6.65
CA LYS A 2 -1.93 -16.59 5.90
C LYS A 2 -3.35 -16.72 5.36
N THR A 3 -4.14 -15.65 5.43
CA THR A 3 -5.49 -15.59 4.86
C THR A 3 -5.55 -14.48 3.84
N ILE A 4 -5.69 -14.88 2.59
CA ILE A 4 -5.85 -13.97 1.46
C ILE A 4 -7.28 -13.43 1.39
N TYR A 5 -7.40 -12.14 1.12
CA TYR A 5 -8.67 -11.49 0.82
C TYR A 5 -8.48 -10.37 -0.17
N PHE A 6 -9.57 -9.98 -0.81
CA PHE A 6 -9.56 -9.09 -1.94
C PHE A 6 -10.44 -7.87 -1.66
N VAL A 7 -10.01 -6.70 -2.12
CA VAL A 7 -10.77 -5.47 -2.02
C VAL A 7 -10.86 -4.81 -3.39
N ASN A 8 -12.04 -4.82 -3.99
CA ASN A 8 -12.28 -4.17 -5.26
C ASN A 8 -12.59 -2.68 -5.05
N ASN A 9 -11.58 -1.89 -4.71
CA ASN A 9 -11.65 -0.43 -4.61
C ASN A 9 -10.95 0.22 -5.80
N TYR A 10 -11.60 1.22 -6.39
CA TYR A 10 -10.98 2.00 -7.47
C TYR A 10 -11.31 3.49 -7.37
N SER A 11 -12.14 3.89 -6.41
CA SER A 11 -12.60 5.28 -6.31
C SER A 11 -11.58 6.25 -5.70
N GLY A 12 -10.52 5.76 -5.05
CA GLY A 12 -9.44 6.60 -4.53
C GLY A 12 -8.70 7.33 -5.64
N VAL A 13 -8.44 6.65 -6.77
CA VAL A 13 -7.84 7.22 -7.99
C VAL A 13 -8.86 7.44 -9.12
N HIS A 14 -9.95 6.68 -9.10
CA HIS A 14 -11.03 6.65 -10.09
C HIS A 14 -10.60 6.24 -11.51
N VAL A 15 -9.79 5.17 -11.60
CA VAL A 15 -9.31 4.62 -12.87
C VAL A 15 -10.07 3.33 -13.21
N PRO A 16 -10.78 3.26 -14.36
CA PRO A 16 -11.62 2.11 -14.71
C PRO A 16 -10.88 0.78 -14.78
N GLY A 17 -9.57 0.80 -15.06
CA GLY A 17 -8.76 -0.39 -15.20
C GLY A 17 -8.56 -1.19 -13.92
N LEU A 18 -8.71 -0.58 -12.74
CA LEU A 18 -8.61 -1.28 -11.46
C LEU A 18 -9.84 -2.15 -11.15
N LYS A 19 -11.03 -1.76 -11.62
CA LYS A 19 -12.32 -2.39 -11.29
C LYS A 19 -12.40 -3.90 -11.55
N ASN A 20 -11.62 -4.40 -12.52
CA ASN A 20 -11.60 -5.81 -12.88
C ASN A 20 -10.30 -6.52 -12.47
N SER A 21 -9.28 -5.78 -12.03
CA SER A 21 -7.93 -6.30 -11.83
C SER A 21 -7.86 -7.29 -10.68
N VAL A 22 -8.60 -7.01 -9.60
CA VAL A 22 -8.70 -7.86 -8.42
C VAL A 22 -9.31 -9.23 -8.73
N TYR A 23 -10.32 -9.31 -9.62
CA TYR A 23 -10.90 -10.59 -10.00
C TYR A 23 -9.96 -11.42 -10.87
N VAL A 24 -9.20 -10.77 -11.77
CA VAL A 24 -8.19 -11.47 -12.57
C VAL A 24 -7.13 -12.08 -11.67
N LEU A 25 -6.62 -11.33 -10.69
CA LEU A 25 -5.68 -11.87 -9.71
C LEU A 25 -6.28 -13.01 -8.89
N ARG A 26 -7.53 -12.87 -8.43
CA ARG A 26 -8.23 -13.92 -7.67
C ARG A 26 -8.37 -15.22 -8.46
N GLU A 27 -8.78 -15.12 -9.73
CA GLU A 27 -8.94 -16.26 -10.64
C GLU A 27 -7.60 -16.97 -10.88
N GLU A 28 -6.55 -16.22 -11.24
CA GLU A 28 -5.22 -16.75 -11.55
C GLU A 28 -4.46 -17.28 -10.33
N LEU A 29 -4.80 -16.79 -9.13
CA LEU A 29 -4.34 -17.35 -7.86
C LEU A 29 -5.11 -18.61 -7.46
N ASN A 30 -6.20 -18.95 -8.16
CA ASN A 30 -7.14 -20.02 -7.79
C ASN A 30 -7.56 -19.90 -6.31
N SER A 31 -7.89 -18.67 -5.89
CA SER A 31 -8.16 -18.32 -4.50
C SER A 31 -9.65 -18.21 -4.20
N ASP A 32 -10.07 -18.86 -3.11
CA ASP A 32 -11.42 -18.73 -2.56
C ASP A 32 -11.57 -17.53 -1.61
N GLY A 33 -10.53 -16.70 -1.47
CA GLY A 33 -10.57 -15.49 -0.64
C GLY A 33 -11.75 -14.58 -1.00
N ILE A 34 -12.35 -13.94 0.00
CA ILE A 34 -13.53 -13.11 -0.23
C ILE A 34 -13.15 -11.86 -1.03
N VAL A 35 -14.13 -11.31 -1.76
CA VAL A 35 -13.99 -9.99 -2.40
C VAL A 35 -14.92 -9.01 -1.71
N LEU A 36 -14.35 -7.95 -1.14
CA LEU A 36 -15.09 -6.79 -0.65
C LEU A 36 -15.32 -5.84 -1.82
N GLU A 37 -16.59 -5.65 -2.18
CA GLU A 37 -16.98 -4.78 -3.30
C GLU A 37 -17.14 -3.35 -2.86
N GLU A 38 -16.62 -2.39 -3.62
CA GLU A 38 -16.97 -0.98 -3.49
C GLU A 38 -18.46 -0.74 -3.80
N GLN A 39 -19.06 0.22 -3.10
CA GLN A 39 -20.45 0.62 -3.30
C GLN A 39 -20.52 2.01 -3.95
N ASP A 40 -21.52 2.22 -4.80
CA ASP A 40 -21.75 3.51 -5.44
C ASP A 40 -22.49 4.47 -4.48
N PHE A 41 -21.94 5.67 -4.32
CA PHE A 41 -22.55 6.73 -3.51
C PHE A 41 -22.81 7.98 -4.36
N ALA A 42 -23.87 8.73 -4.01
CA ALA A 42 -24.25 9.95 -4.73
C ALA A 42 -23.37 11.17 -4.40
N ILE A 43 -22.58 11.13 -3.32
CA ILE A 43 -21.73 12.24 -2.85
C ILE A 43 -20.29 12.04 -3.34
N ASN A 44 -19.84 12.95 -4.20
CA ASN A 44 -18.64 12.76 -5.04
C ASN A 44 -17.40 13.58 -4.64
N LYS A 45 -17.47 14.44 -3.62
CA LYS A 45 -16.31 15.22 -3.15
C LYS A 45 -16.51 15.83 -1.76
N LEU A 46 -15.53 15.74 -0.87
CA LEU A 46 -15.54 16.35 0.47
C LEU A 46 -14.16 16.95 0.79
N ASN A 47 -14.08 18.24 1.15
CA ASN A 47 -12.81 18.93 1.46
C ASN A 47 -11.69 18.74 0.43
N ASN A 48 -12.02 18.62 -0.86
CA ASN A 48 -11.13 18.27 -1.99
C ASN A 48 -10.93 16.77 -2.25
N MET A 49 -11.26 15.89 -1.31
CA MET A 49 -11.21 14.44 -1.49
C MET A 49 -12.34 13.92 -2.38
N LYS A 50 -12.00 13.36 -3.55
CA LYS A 50 -12.97 12.78 -4.50
C LYS A 50 -13.48 11.44 -3.99
N ASN A 51 -14.75 11.14 -4.29
CA ASN A 51 -15.40 9.86 -3.98
C ASN A 51 -15.29 9.44 -2.50
N TYR A 52 -15.18 10.42 -1.60
CA TYR A 52 -14.95 10.21 -0.17
C TYR A 52 -15.88 9.16 0.45
N ALA A 53 -17.18 9.20 0.15
CA ALA A 53 -18.14 8.27 0.73
C ALA A 53 -17.87 6.80 0.35
N ALA A 54 -17.46 6.55 -0.90
CA ALA A 54 -17.10 5.21 -1.37
C ALA A 54 -15.84 4.71 -0.68
N VAL A 55 -14.79 5.54 -0.63
CA VAL A 55 -13.52 5.21 0.03
C VAL A 55 -13.72 5.00 1.54
N PHE A 56 -14.49 5.85 2.21
CA PHE A 56 -14.79 5.71 3.63
C PHE A 56 -15.52 4.40 3.94
N ASP A 57 -16.56 4.05 3.17
CA ASP A 57 -17.32 2.80 3.35
C ASP A 57 -16.46 1.55 3.12
N ILE A 58 -15.72 1.48 2.01
CA ILE A 58 -14.89 0.31 1.71
C ILE A 58 -13.75 0.15 2.72
N CYS A 59 -13.14 1.26 3.17
CA CYS A 59 -12.13 1.24 4.22
C CYS A 59 -12.70 0.71 5.55
N ALA A 60 -13.89 1.16 5.96
CA ALA A 60 -14.52 0.68 7.19
C ALA A 60 -14.80 -0.83 7.17
N ARG A 61 -15.30 -1.35 6.03
CA ARG A 61 -15.56 -2.78 5.84
C ARG A 61 -14.27 -3.59 5.75
N CYS A 62 -13.26 -3.10 5.04
CA CYS A 62 -11.94 -3.71 4.97
C CYS A 62 -11.30 -3.83 6.35
N LYS A 63 -11.30 -2.74 7.13
CA LYS A 63 -10.76 -2.73 8.49
C LYS A 63 -11.45 -3.76 9.38
N THR A 64 -12.77 -3.86 9.29
CA THR A 64 -13.56 -4.86 10.03
C THR A 64 -13.14 -6.28 9.66
N TYR A 65 -13.09 -6.58 8.36
CA TYR A 65 -12.77 -7.93 7.88
C TYR A 65 -11.32 -8.34 8.19
N ALA A 66 -10.35 -7.44 8.02
CA ALA A 66 -8.97 -7.69 8.44
C ALA A 66 -8.87 -7.97 9.96
N GLY A 67 -9.65 -7.25 10.77
CA GLY A 67 -9.78 -7.53 12.20
C GLY A 67 -10.33 -8.93 12.51
N GLU A 68 -11.30 -9.41 11.73
CA GLU A 68 -11.83 -10.77 11.86
C GLU A 68 -10.80 -11.85 11.52
N ILE A 69 -9.92 -11.60 10.54
CA ILE A 69 -8.80 -12.49 10.21
C ILE A 69 -7.81 -12.56 11.38
N PHE A 70 -7.44 -11.40 11.94
CA PHE A 70 -6.57 -11.35 13.13
C PHE A 70 -7.20 -12.08 14.33
N ALA A 71 -8.50 -11.93 14.56
CA ALA A 71 -9.21 -12.61 15.64
C ALA A 71 -9.20 -14.15 15.50
N GLN A 72 -8.99 -14.66 14.28
CA GLN A 72 -8.82 -16.09 13.99
C GLN A 72 -7.37 -16.57 14.16
N GLY A 73 -6.43 -15.68 14.48
CA GLY A 73 -5.00 -15.98 14.60
C GLY A 73 -4.27 -16.09 13.27
N ASN A 74 -4.85 -15.56 12.19
CA ASN A 74 -4.28 -15.60 10.85
C ASN A 74 -3.62 -14.26 10.48
N THR A 75 -2.66 -14.32 9.56
CA THR A 75 -1.98 -13.17 8.95
C THR A 75 -2.77 -12.72 7.72
N PRO A 76 -3.36 -11.51 7.70
CA PRO A 76 -4.06 -11.02 6.52
C PRO A 76 -3.09 -10.74 5.35
N VAL A 77 -3.47 -11.17 4.15
CA VAL A 77 -2.79 -10.80 2.88
C VAL A 77 -3.85 -10.17 1.98
N MET A 78 -3.80 -8.85 1.86
CA MET A 78 -4.74 -8.07 1.06
C MET A 78 -4.24 -7.93 -0.37
N ILE A 79 -5.14 -8.15 -1.33
CA ILE A 79 -4.95 -7.77 -2.72
C ILE A 79 -6.05 -6.78 -3.08
N ALA A 80 -5.67 -5.59 -3.50
CA ALA A 80 -6.63 -4.52 -3.70
C ALA A 80 -6.41 -3.75 -5.00
N GLY A 81 -7.35 -2.86 -5.31
CA GLY A 81 -7.20 -1.92 -6.40
C GLY A 81 -6.31 -0.76 -5.97
N ASP A 82 -6.87 0.43 -5.71
CA ASP A 82 -6.04 1.60 -5.43
C ASP A 82 -5.44 1.63 -4.00
N HIS A 83 -4.37 2.41 -3.80
CA HIS A 83 -3.62 2.43 -2.54
C HIS A 83 -4.35 3.10 -1.36
N SER A 84 -5.51 3.75 -1.57
CA SER A 84 -6.27 4.38 -0.46
C SER A 84 -6.68 3.37 0.61
N ILE A 85 -6.84 2.10 0.22
CA ILE A 85 -7.22 1.03 1.14
C ILE A 85 -6.17 0.75 2.22
N GLY A 86 -4.92 1.19 2.01
CA GLY A 86 -3.85 1.14 3.01
C GLY A 86 -4.24 1.81 4.33
N MET A 87 -5.11 2.82 4.29
CA MET A 87 -5.70 3.43 5.50
C MET A 87 -6.40 2.43 6.41
N ALA A 88 -7.06 1.43 5.81
CA ALA A 88 -7.86 0.44 6.52
C ALA A 88 -7.06 -0.77 6.97
N SER A 89 -6.25 -1.34 6.09
CA SER A 89 -5.44 -2.53 6.35
C SER A 89 -4.37 -2.25 7.41
N VAL A 90 -3.68 -1.11 7.31
CA VAL A 90 -2.67 -0.69 8.29
C VAL A 90 -3.35 -0.39 9.63
N ALA A 91 -4.47 0.34 9.64
CA ALA A 91 -5.18 0.64 10.88
C ALA A 91 -5.76 -0.61 11.56
N ALA A 92 -6.21 -1.62 10.81
CA ALA A 92 -6.61 -2.91 11.35
C ALA A 92 -5.43 -3.63 12.00
N THR A 93 -4.27 -3.58 11.36
CA THR A 93 -3.04 -4.18 11.88
C THR A 93 -2.60 -3.47 13.16
N ALA A 94 -2.52 -2.14 13.15
CA ALA A 94 -2.10 -1.33 14.30
C ALA A 94 -3.00 -1.51 15.53
N ALA A 95 -4.29 -1.81 15.33
CA ALA A 95 -5.20 -2.13 16.45
C ALA A 95 -4.80 -3.39 17.24
N ASN A 96 -3.94 -4.25 16.68
CA ASN A 96 -3.47 -5.49 17.29
C ASN A 96 -2.04 -5.41 17.84
N TYR A 97 -1.30 -4.33 17.55
CA TYR A 97 0.13 -4.21 17.88
C TYR A 97 0.50 -2.79 18.34
N ASN A 98 1.15 -2.68 19.51
CA ASN A 98 1.42 -1.37 20.16
C ASN A 98 2.51 -0.53 19.47
N ASN A 99 3.44 -1.17 18.76
CA ASN A 99 4.57 -0.49 18.10
C ASN A 99 4.78 -1.05 16.69
N LEU A 100 3.70 -1.07 15.91
CA LEU A 100 3.72 -1.50 14.52
C LEU A 100 4.64 -0.57 13.71
N GLY A 101 5.52 -1.16 12.89
CA GLY A 101 6.16 -0.46 11.79
C GLY A 101 5.43 -0.66 10.47
N LEU A 102 5.57 0.32 9.61
CA LEU A 102 5.05 0.28 8.25
C LEU A 102 6.23 0.30 7.28
N VAL A 103 6.31 -0.73 6.43
CA VAL A 103 7.16 -0.72 5.25
C VAL A 103 6.26 -0.34 4.07
N TRP A 104 6.52 0.80 3.45
CA TRP A 104 5.79 1.31 2.29
C TRP A 104 6.69 1.24 1.05
N VAL A 105 6.50 0.21 0.23
CA VAL A 105 7.28 0.00 -0.99
C VAL A 105 6.51 0.59 -2.17
N ASP A 106 6.95 1.75 -2.64
CA ASP A 106 6.14 2.61 -3.51
C ASP A 106 7.03 3.60 -4.29
N ALA A 107 6.57 4.07 -5.45
CA ALA A 107 7.16 5.22 -6.13
C ALA A 107 6.81 6.56 -5.47
N HIS A 108 5.66 6.63 -4.80
CA HIS A 108 5.03 7.80 -4.19
C HIS A 108 5.06 7.72 -2.65
N ALA A 109 4.98 8.86 -1.96
CA ALA A 109 4.95 8.86 -0.49
C ALA A 109 3.54 8.73 0.07
N ASP A 110 2.51 9.03 -0.71
CA ASP A 110 1.11 8.88 -0.33
C ASP A 110 0.76 9.61 0.99
N ILE A 111 1.43 10.75 1.22
CA ILE A 111 1.35 11.56 2.44
C ILE A 111 0.76 12.94 2.16
N ASN A 112 0.10 13.13 1.02
CA ASN A 112 -0.68 14.33 0.80
C ASN A 112 -1.90 14.38 1.75
N THR A 113 -2.32 15.59 2.11
CA THR A 113 -3.58 15.84 2.81
C THR A 113 -4.64 16.33 1.82
N ASP A 114 -5.87 16.50 2.31
CA ASP A 114 -6.97 17.11 1.57
C ASP A 114 -6.67 18.55 1.09
N THR A 115 -5.72 19.23 1.75
CA THR A 115 -5.29 20.60 1.40
C THR A 115 -4.02 20.67 0.55
N THR A 116 -3.15 19.65 0.58
CA THR A 116 -1.90 19.65 -0.20
C THR A 116 -2.05 18.93 -1.54
N SER A 117 -2.96 17.96 -1.63
CA SER A 117 -3.19 17.22 -2.89
C SER A 117 -3.70 18.12 -4.00
N VAL A 118 -2.99 18.11 -5.13
CA VAL A 118 -3.40 18.83 -6.35
C VAL A 118 -4.55 18.14 -7.09
N THR A 119 -4.68 16.82 -6.94
CA THR A 119 -5.68 16.01 -7.64
C THR A 119 -6.96 15.84 -6.82
N GLY A 120 -6.85 15.80 -5.50
CA GLY A 120 -7.93 15.37 -4.62
C GLY A 120 -8.20 13.86 -4.64
N ASN A 121 -7.32 13.07 -5.26
CA ASN A 121 -7.42 11.61 -5.27
C ASN A 121 -6.94 11.07 -3.93
N ILE A 122 -7.75 10.24 -3.26
CA ILE A 122 -7.49 9.80 -1.88
C ILE A 122 -6.38 8.73 -1.80
N HIS A 123 -6.09 8.04 -2.91
CA HIS A 123 -5.00 7.05 -2.94
C HIS A 123 -3.62 7.65 -2.64
N GLY A 124 -3.40 8.96 -2.86
CA GLY A 124 -2.18 9.66 -2.48
C GLY A 124 -2.21 10.27 -1.07
N MET A 125 -3.21 9.94 -0.25
CA MET A 125 -3.37 10.45 1.13
C MET A 125 -3.31 9.42 2.28
N PRO A 126 -3.11 8.09 2.07
CA PRO A 126 -3.28 7.12 3.14
C PRO A 126 -2.31 7.34 4.31
N ILE A 127 -1.05 7.69 4.06
CA ILE A 127 -0.07 7.90 5.13
C ILE A 127 -0.43 9.14 5.96
N ALA A 128 -0.91 10.21 5.32
CA ALA A 128 -1.38 11.39 6.04
C ALA A 128 -2.53 11.03 7.00
N SER A 129 -3.51 10.24 6.55
CA SER A 129 -4.62 9.77 7.40
C SER A 129 -4.12 8.95 8.59
N LEU A 130 -3.21 8.00 8.36
CA LEU A 130 -2.64 7.11 9.38
C LEU A 130 -1.83 7.86 10.46
N LEU A 131 -1.19 8.97 10.07
CA LEU A 131 -0.45 9.88 10.96
C LEU A 131 -1.34 10.96 11.62
N GLY A 132 -2.63 11.04 11.24
CA GLY A 132 -3.55 12.07 11.73
C GLY A 132 -3.30 13.47 11.16
N LEU A 133 -2.79 13.56 9.94
CA LEU A 133 -2.56 14.80 9.21
C LEU A 133 -3.75 15.12 8.29
N GLY A 134 -4.13 16.40 8.22
CA GLY A 134 -5.22 16.89 7.39
C GLY A 134 -6.53 17.12 8.15
N SER A 135 -7.64 17.16 7.42
CA SER A 135 -8.99 17.34 7.96
C SER A 135 -9.45 16.14 8.80
N GLN A 136 -10.40 16.39 9.71
CA GLN A 136 -11.00 15.34 10.54
C GLN A 136 -11.61 14.22 9.68
N GLU A 137 -12.20 14.59 8.54
CA GLU A 137 -12.80 13.65 7.60
C GLU A 137 -11.74 12.70 7.00
N LEU A 138 -10.58 13.22 6.61
CA LEU A 138 -9.48 12.39 6.09
C LEU A 138 -8.99 11.41 7.16
N THR A 139 -8.66 11.92 8.35
CA THR A 139 -8.08 11.11 9.43
C THR A 139 -9.07 10.07 9.95
N ALA A 140 -10.37 10.38 9.94
CA ALA A 140 -11.42 9.46 10.38
C ALA A 140 -11.53 8.18 9.52
N ILE A 141 -10.98 8.18 8.29
CA ILE A 141 -10.94 6.97 7.45
C ILE A 141 -10.08 5.87 8.12
N SER A 142 -8.93 6.23 8.68
CA SER A 142 -8.07 5.30 9.43
C SER A 142 -8.55 5.07 10.87
N GLY A 143 -9.23 6.04 11.47
CA GLY A 143 -9.87 5.93 12.78
C GLY A 143 -9.86 7.23 13.57
N ASP A 144 -10.26 7.17 14.85
CA ASP A 144 -10.40 8.38 15.67
C ASP A 144 -9.07 9.00 16.09
N GLN A 145 -7.96 8.26 16.03
CA GLN A 145 -6.63 8.67 16.47
C GLN A 145 -5.56 8.16 15.48
N PRO A 146 -4.40 8.84 15.37
CA PRO A 146 -3.26 8.31 14.63
C PRO A 146 -2.91 6.89 15.09
N CYS A 147 -2.69 5.99 14.14
CA CYS A 147 -2.36 4.60 14.44
C CYS A 147 -0.89 4.26 14.16
N LEU A 148 -0.14 5.21 13.59
CA LEU A 148 1.31 5.12 13.39
C LEU A 148 2.03 6.31 13.99
N LYS A 149 3.32 6.11 14.26
CA LYS A 149 4.27 7.17 14.57
C LYS A 149 5.18 7.40 13.36
N PRO A 150 5.58 8.65 13.04
CA PRO A 150 6.48 8.92 11.93
C PRO A 150 7.75 8.08 11.92
N GLU A 151 8.38 7.89 13.09
CA GLU A 151 9.62 7.11 13.24
C GLU A 151 9.44 5.60 12.97
N ASN A 152 8.20 5.12 12.94
CA ASN A 152 7.86 3.73 12.64
C ASN A 152 7.54 3.52 11.16
N ILE A 153 7.67 4.53 10.30
CA ILE A 153 7.45 4.40 8.86
C ILE A 153 8.80 4.31 8.14
N LEU A 154 8.90 3.36 7.22
CA LEU A 154 10.04 3.16 6.34
C LEU A 154 9.54 3.12 4.90
N TYR A 155 9.94 4.11 4.11
CA TYR A 155 9.71 4.11 2.67
C TYR A 155 10.86 3.47 1.90
N LEU A 156 10.52 2.76 0.84
CA LEU A 156 11.49 2.12 -0.05
C LEU A 156 11.06 2.29 -1.52
N GLY A 157 11.84 3.04 -2.29
CA GLY A 157 11.61 3.20 -3.74
C GLY A 157 11.07 4.57 -4.18
N LEU A 158 10.93 5.53 -3.26
CA LEU A 158 10.41 6.86 -3.56
C LEU A 158 11.19 7.53 -4.69
N ARG A 159 10.45 8.12 -5.62
CA ARG A 159 11.01 8.83 -6.79
C ARG A 159 10.04 9.79 -7.48
N ASP A 160 8.77 9.83 -7.09
CA ASP A 160 7.83 10.88 -7.51
C ASP A 160 7.14 11.44 -6.26
N LEU A 161 7.41 12.71 -5.96
CA LEU A 161 6.92 13.37 -4.76
C LEU A 161 6.41 14.76 -5.10
N ASP A 162 5.25 15.09 -4.57
CA ASP A 162 4.82 16.48 -4.52
C ASP A 162 5.73 17.27 -3.54
N PRO A 163 5.90 18.60 -3.74
CA PRO A 163 6.69 19.42 -2.83
C PRO A 163 6.25 19.30 -1.37
N ALA A 164 4.93 19.24 -1.11
CA ALA A 164 4.39 19.10 0.24
C ALA A 164 4.74 17.75 0.87
N GLU A 165 4.83 16.68 0.09
CA GLU A 165 5.25 15.37 0.60
C GLU A 165 6.72 15.39 1.01
N THR A 166 7.56 16.07 0.23
CA THR A 166 8.97 16.30 0.60
C THR A 166 9.08 17.06 1.92
N ASP A 167 8.28 18.11 2.10
CA ASP A 167 8.23 18.89 3.35
C ASP A 167 7.79 18.00 4.53
N PHE A 168 6.73 17.18 4.37
CA PHE A 168 6.27 16.27 5.41
C PHE A 168 7.34 15.24 5.82
N LEU A 169 8.02 14.62 4.84
CA LEU A 169 9.08 13.64 5.13
C LEU A 169 10.22 14.27 5.93
N GLN A 170 10.60 15.51 5.60
CA GLN A 170 11.64 16.25 6.32
C GLN A 170 11.20 16.67 7.72
N ASP A 171 10.04 17.32 7.84
CA ASP A 171 9.53 17.89 9.09
C ASP A 171 9.23 16.81 10.13
N LEU A 172 8.74 15.66 9.67
CA LEU A 172 8.43 14.50 10.52
C LEU A 172 9.63 13.56 10.69
N SER A 173 10.74 13.82 10.00
CA SER A 173 11.96 12.99 10.02
C SER A 173 11.68 11.51 9.72
N ILE A 174 10.79 11.25 8.76
CA ILE A 174 10.41 9.89 8.36
C ILE A 174 11.56 9.27 7.56
N LYS A 175 11.83 7.99 7.82
CA LYS A 175 12.89 7.27 7.12
C LYS A 175 12.46 6.93 5.71
N ALA A 176 13.20 7.40 4.71
CA ALA A 176 12.93 7.14 3.31
C ALA A 176 14.21 6.77 2.55
N TYR A 177 14.13 5.69 1.78
CA TYR A 177 15.16 5.25 0.84
C TYR A 177 14.69 5.49 -0.58
N TYR A 178 15.25 6.51 -1.23
CA TYR A 178 14.91 6.89 -2.59
C TYR A 178 15.47 5.90 -3.60
N TYR A 179 14.78 5.68 -4.72
CA TYR A 179 15.23 4.71 -5.72
C TYR A 179 16.63 5.04 -6.27
N ASP A 180 16.94 6.30 -6.55
CA ASP A 180 18.27 6.71 -7.06
C ASP A 180 19.40 6.44 -6.06
N GLU A 181 19.10 6.57 -4.76
CA GLU A 181 20.02 6.19 -3.70
C GLU A 181 20.25 4.68 -3.70
N ILE A 182 19.17 3.89 -3.73
CA ILE A 182 19.23 2.42 -3.74
C ILE A 182 20.01 1.93 -4.95
N LYS A 183 19.76 2.50 -6.13
CA LYS A 183 20.48 2.19 -7.37
C LYS A 183 21.98 2.47 -7.27
N THR A 184 22.36 3.51 -6.55
CA THR A 184 23.77 3.89 -6.37
C THR A 184 24.47 3.02 -5.33
N ARG A 185 23.79 2.74 -4.20
CA ARG A 185 24.34 1.99 -3.07
C ARG A 185 24.26 0.47 -3.23
N GLY A 186 23.29 0.00 -4.02
CA GLY A 186 22.88 -1.39 -4.12
C GLY A 186 21.81 -1.75 -3.09
N LEU A 187 20.76 -2.46 -3.54
CA LEU A 187 19.62 -2.87 -2.71
C LEU A 187 20.05 -3.63 -1.45
N ASN A 188 20.91 -4.64 -1.58
CA ASN A 188 21.36 -5.42 -0.42
C ASN A 188 22.06 -4.58 0.65
N ALA A 189 22.80 -3.54 0.26
CA ALA A 189 23.46 -2.65 1.22
C ALA A 189 22.44 -1.80 2.00
N VAL A 190 21.37 -1.36 1.34
CA VAL A 190 20.25 -0.66 1.97
C VAL A 190 19.50 -1.59 2.92
N LEU A 191 19.15 -2.81 2.48
CA LEU A 191 18.45 -3.78 3.31
C LEU A 191 19.26 -4.17 4.57
N SER A 192 20.57 -4.40 4.45
CA SER A 192 21.44 -4.64 5.62
C SER A 192 21.52 -3.45 6.59
N GLU A 193 21.44 -2.22 6.09
CA GLU A 193 21.34 -1.05 6.96
C GLU A 193 19.98 -1.03 7.69
N ILE A 194 18.89 -1.34 7.00
CA ILE A 194 17.55 -1.40 7.58
C ILE A 194 17.52 -2.41 8.73
N GLU A 195 18.02 -3.62 8.50
CA GLU A 195 18.08 -4.71 9.48
C GLU A 195 18.77 -4.26 10.79
N THR A 196 19.84 -3.49 10.67
CA THR A 196 20.66 -3.09 11.83
C THR A 196 20.19 -1.81 12.50
N SER A 197 19.54 -0.90 11.76
CA SER A 197 19.21 0.45 12.25
C SER A 197 17.74 0.64 12.59
N TRP A 198 16.82 -0.15 12.03
CA TRP A 198 15.38 0.01 12.25
C TRP A 198 14.89 -0.95 13.35
N GLN A 199 14.67 -0.41 14.54
CA GLN A 199 14.35 -1.19 15.74
C GLN A 199 12.85 -1.46 15.87
N ILE A 200 12.28 -2.10 14.86
CA ILE A 200 10.88 -2.57 14.82
C ILE A 200 10.86 -4.08 14.69
N GLU A 201 9.96 -4.74 15.43
CA GLU A 201 9.75 -6.19 15.35
C GLU A 201 8.53 -6.54 14.48
N ASP A 202 7.38 -5.97 14.81
CA ASP A 202 6.10 -6.20 14.11
C ASP A 202 5.92 -5.22 12.97
N ILE A 203 5.75 -5.73 11.74
CA ILE A 203 5.56 -4.86 10.56
C ILE A 203 4.29 -5.19 9.78
N HIS A 204 3.72 -4.14 9.20
CA HIS A 204 2.82 -4.21 8.07
C HIS A 204 3.64 -3.87 6.81
N LEU A 205 3.59 -4.71 5.77
CA LEU A 205 4.27 -4.46 4.50
C LEU A 205 3.23 -4.13 3.44
N SER A 206 3.22 -2.87 2.98
CA SER A 206 2.42 -2.45 1.83
C SER A 206 3.29 -2.37 0.59
N PHE A 207 2.92 -3.12 -0.45
CA PHE A 207 3.64 -3.18 -1.71
C PHE A 207 2.77 -2.61 -2.84
N ASP A 208 3.12 -1.41 -3.29
CA ASP A 208 2.60 -0.84 -4.53
C ASP A 208 3.37 -1.39 -5.72
N PHE A 209 2.67 -1.95 -6.70
CA PHE A 209 3.30 -2.45 -7.91
C PHE A 209 3.97 -1.35 -8.75
N ASP A 210 3.57 -0.08 -8.62
CA ASP A 210 4.20 1.03 -9.32
C ASP A 210 5.60 1.40 -8.78
N SER A 211 6.01 0.81 -7.64
CA SER A 211 7.39 0.83 -7.17
C SER A 211 8.36 0.18 -8.16
N MET A 212 7.85 -0.69 -9.04
CA MET A 212 8.61 -1.41 -10.06
C MET A 212 8.77 -0.60 -11.35
N ASP A 213 9.77 -0.97 -12.16
CA ASP A 213 10.02 -0.28 -13.43
C ASP A 213 8.91 -0.54 -14.45
N PRO A 214 8.29 0.50 -15.05
CA PRO A 214 7.16 0.34 -15.97
C PRO A 214 7.52 -0.37 -17.28
N ARG A 215 8.82 -0.57 -17.59
CA ARG A 215 9.26 -1.42 -18.71
C ARG A 215 8.96 -2.90 -18.47
N ILE A 216 8.88 -3.31 -17.21
CA ILE A 216 8.50 -4.67 -16.82
C ILE A 216 7.13 -4.74 -16.15
N MET A 217 6.69 -3.64 -15.52
CA MET A 217 5.42 -3.53 -14.80
C MET A 217 4.53 -2.43 -15.40
N PRO A 218 4.15 -2.49 -16.70
CA PRO A 218 3.31 -1.46 -17.32
C PRO A 218 1.88 -1.41 -16.78
N GLY A 219 1.40 -2.51 -16.20
CA GLY A 219 0.05 -2.69 -15.69
C GLY A 219 -0.18 -2.03 -14.32
N VAL A 220 0.05 -0.72 -14.23
CA VAL A 220 -0.21 0.12 -13.05
C VAL A 220 -0.90 1.43 -13.45
N SER A 221 -1.54 2.12 -12.50
CA SER A 221 -2.31 3.33 -12.80
C SER A 221 -1.45 4.59 -12.96
N VAL A 222 -0.37 4.72 -12.17
CA VAL A 222 0.50 5.92 -12.15
C VAL A 222 1.98 5.48 -12.32
N PRO A 223 2.40 5.08 -13.54
CA PRO A 223 3.76 4.57 -13.74
C PRO A 223 4.81 5.69 -13.62
N VAL A 224 5.85 5.46 -12.82
CA VAL A 224 7.00 6.36 -12.68
C VAL A 224 8.26 5.74 -13.29
N PRO A 225 8.98 6.40 -14.23
CA PRO A 225 10.19 5.86 -14.86
C PRO A 225 11.27 5.42 -13.87
N GLY A 226 11.98 4.33 -14.20
CA GLY A 226 12.86 3.64 -13.25
C GLY A 226 12.06 2.84 -12.23
N GLY A 227 12.71 2.27 -11.23
CA GLY A 227 12.06 1.43 -10.22
C GLY A 227 12.65 0.03 -10.14
N PHE A 228 12.09 -0.77 -9.24
CA PHE A 228 12.60 -2.10 -8.94
C PHE A 228 12.41 -3.07 -10.11
N THR A 229 13.39 -3.96 -10.30
CA THR A 229 13.22 -5.14 -11.14
C THR A 229 12.40 -6.22 -10.41
N GLU A 230 12.00 -7.27 -11.12
CA GLU A 230 11.33 -8.42 -10.52
C GLU A 230 12.19 -9.09 -9.43
N ASP A 231 13.50 -9.21 -9.66
CA ASP A 231 14.43 -9.78 -8.69
C ASP A 231 14.62 -8.87 -7.46
N ASP A 232 14.63 -7.55 -7.66
CA ASP A 232 14.66 -6.59 -6.55
C ASP A 232 13.39 -6.71 -5.69
N ALA A 233 12.21 -6.75 -6.30
CA ALA A 233 10.93 -6.88 -5.60
C ALA A 233 10.86 -8.17 -4.78
N LEU A 234 11.28 -9.31 -5.35
CA LEU A 234 11.39 -10.57 -4.62
C LEU A 234 12.40 -10.49 -3.48
N THR A 235 13.54 -9.83 -3.69
CA THR A 235 14.56 -9.64 -2.66
C THR A 235 14.01 -8.81 -1.49
N ILE A 236 13.26 -7.75 -1.77
CA ILE A 236 12.60 -6.90 -0.77
C ILE A 236 11.59 -7.71 0.06
N LEU A 237 10.65 -8.39 -0.61
CA LEU A 237 9.62 -9.20 0.05
C LEU A 237 10.24 -10.29 0.92
N ASN A 238 11.20 -11.04 0.38
CA ASN A 238 11.89 -12.11 1.11
C ASN A 238 12.70 -11.55 2.28
N PHE A 239 13.36 -10.41 2.12
CA PHE A 239 14.13 -9.81 3.21
C PHE A 239 13.23 -9.45 4.38
N PHE A 240 12.12 -8.74 4.15
CA PHE A 240 11.22 -8.34 5.23
C PHE A 240 10.51 -9.55 5.86
N ASN A 241 10.02 -10.49 5.04
CA ASN A 241 9.35 -11.70 5.53
C ASN A 241 10.28 -12.58 6.40
N ASN A 242 11.58 -12.60 6.13
CA ASN A 242 12.53 -13.43 6.88
C ASN A 242 13.16 -12.75 8.11
N ASN A 243 13.26 -11.42 8.11
CA ASN A 243 13.99 -10.69 9.15
C ASN A 243 13.08 -9.94 10.13
N PHE A 244 11.77 -9.83 9.85
CA PHE A 244 10.79 -9.14 10.68
C PHE A 244 9.55 -10.02 10.92
N GLN A 245 8.75 -9.66 11.92
CA GLN A 245 7.44 -10.29 12.14
C GLN A 245 6.40 -9.60 11.25
N CYS A 246 6.27 -10.04 9.99
CA CYS A 246 5.24 -9.54 9.10
C CYS A 246 3.84 -9.95 9.58
N ARG A 247 3.09 -8.99 10.12
CA ARG A 247 1.75 -9.18 10.67
C ARG A 247 0.66 -9.13 9.61
N SER A 248 0.94 -8.51 8.47
CA SER A 248 0.05 -8.41 7.32
C SER A 248 0.78 -7.89 6.09
N PHE A 249 0.18 -8.10 4.93
CA PHE A 249 0.71 -7.67 3.64
C PHE A 249 -0.39 -7.04 2.79
N ASP A 250 -0.04 -6.01 2.03
CA ASP A 250 -0.88 -5.43 0.99
C ASP A 250 -0.17 -5.50 -0.37
N PHE A 251 -0.94 -5.83 -1.41
CA PHE A 251 -0.53 -5.75 -2.82
C PHE A 251 -1.56 -4.95 -3.59
N VAL A 252 -1.16 -3.82 -4.18
CA VAL A 252 -2.09 -2.81 -4.70
C VAL A 252 -1.66 -2.25 -6.07
N GLU A 253 -2.56 -1.52 -6.70
CA GLU A 253 -2.39 -0.74 -7.95
C GLU A 253 -2.12 -1.56 -9.22
N TYR A 254 -2.34 -2.89 -9.18
CA TYR A 254 -2.36 -3.65 -10.43
C TYR A 254 -3.53 -3.21 -11.31
N ASN A 255 -3.20 -2.71 -12.50
CA ASN A 255 -4.14 -2.22 -13.49
C ASN A 255 -4.06 -3.07 -14.76
N ARG A 256 -5.03 -3.99 -14.88
CA ARG A 256 -5.18 -4.90 -16.00
C ARG A 256 -5.27 -4.22 -17.36
N THR A 257 -5.81 -3.01 -17.43
CA THR A 257 -6.02 -2.30 -18.71
C THR A 257 -4.70 -1.82 -19.31
N ASN A 258 -3.73 -1.49 -18.47
CA ASN A 258 -2.42 -1.01 -18.90
C ASN A 258 -1.42 -2.17 -19.11
N ASP A 259 -1.79 -3.38 -18.69
CA ASP A 259 -0.93 -4.55 -18.81
C ASP A 259 -0.75 -4.97 -20.28
N ILE A 260 0.47 -5.38 -20.62
CA ILE A 260 0.86 -5.76 -21.98
C ILE A 260 1.18 -7.25 -21.99
N ALA A 261 0.37 -8.02 -22.71
CA ALA A 261 0.56 -9.47 -22.89
C ALA A 261 0.76 -10.22 -21.55
N ASP A 262 0.00 -9.83 -20.53
CA ASP A 262 -0.03 -10.42 -19.19
C ASP A 262 1.29 -10.34 -18.43
N GLN A 263 2.24 -9.50 -18.88
CA GLN A 263 3.55 -9.39 -18.27
C GLN A 263 3.46 -8.96 -16.80
N SER A 264 2.69 -7.91 -16.51
CA SER A 264 2.50 -7.38 -15.16
C SER A 264 1.73 -8.37 -14.30
N LEU A 265 0.70 -9.01 -14.87
CA LEU A 265 -0.04 -10.08 -14.21
C LEU A 265 0.88 -11.20 -13.70
N GLN A 266 1.79 -11.70 -14.55
CA GLN A 266 2.70 -12.77 -14.14
C GLN A 266 3.64 -12.33 -13.00
N ILE A 267 4.10 -11.09 -13.01
CA ILE A 267 4.90 -10.51 -11.92
C ILE A 267 4.08 -10.42 -10.64
N CYS A 268 2.87 -9.85 -10.68
CA CYS A 268 1.97 -9.78 -9.52
C CYS A 268 1.77 -11.16 -8.89
N LEU A 269 1.43 -12.17 -9.70
CA LEU A 269 1.20 -13.54 -9.23
C LEU A 269 2.45 -14.13 -8.59
N LYS A 270 3.63 -13.89 -9.16
CA LYS A 270 4.89 -14.38 -8.60
C LYS A 270 5.20 -13.74 -7.24
N LEU A 271 5.05 -12.43 -7.12
CA LEU A 271 5.29 -11.69 -5.88
C LEU A 271 4.30 -12.10 -4.79
N ILE A 272 3.01 -12.17 -5.10
CA ILE A 272 1.97 -12.61 -4.17
C ILE A 272 2.22 -14.06 -3.71
N LYS A 273 2.50 -14.99 -4.63
CA LYS A 273 2.78 -16.40 -4.30
C LYS A 273 4.02 -16.56 -3.44
N SER A 274 5.06 -15.73 -3.64
CA SER A 274 6.25 -15.75 -2.78
C SER A 274 5.91 -15.50 -1.31
N ILE A 275 4.86 -14.74 -1.03
CA ILE A 275 4.36 -14.54 0.34
C ILE A 275 3.39 -15.64 0.75
N LEU A 276 2.51 -16.13 -0.13
CA LEU A 276 1.51 -17.13 0.28
C LEU A 276 2.09 -18.53 0.53
N ASP A 277 3.12 -18.92 -0.21
CA ASP A 277 3.67 -20.28 -0.22
C ASP A 277 4.75 -20.48 0.87
N ASP A 278 5.20 -19.41 1.53
CA ASP A 278 6.09 -19.39 2.71
C ASP A 278 5.34 -19.71 4.02
#